data_AF-A0A353Y618-F1
#
_entry.id   AF-A0A353Y618-F1
#
_cell.length_a   1.000
_cell.length_b   1.000
_cell.length_c   1.000
_cell.angle_alpha   90.00
_cell.angle_beta   90.00
_cell.angle_gamma   90.00
#
_symmetry.space_group_name_H-M   'P 1'
#
loop_
_entity.id
_entity.type
_entity.pdbx_description
1 polymer ?
#
loop_
_entity_poly.entity_id
_entity_poly.type
_entity_poly.pdbx_seq_one_letter_code
_entity_poly.pdbx_strand_id
1 'polypeptide(L)'
;GGRYTVRGFDGVNVLSAERGVLLRNEISASIPGGTPLAAFVGVDYGCVDGPSSADLAGKQLAGAVLGLRGAWRQLSYEVFVGTPLDKPQSFRTDNTTAGFNLFLSL
;
A
#
# COMPACT_ATOMS: atom_id res chain seq x y z
N GLY A 1 3.50 -7.42 3.52
CA GLY A 1 2.67 -6.30 3.06
C GLY A 1 3.22 -5.04 3.68
N GLY A 2 3.01 -3.89 3.06
CA GLY A 2 3.52 -2.61 3.54
C GLY A 2 3.47 -1.55 2.45
N ARG A 3 3.85 -0.31 2.80
CA ARG A 3 3.76 0.87 1.92
C ARG A 3 4.32 0.65 0.50
N TYR A 4 5.44 -0.08 0.39
CA TYR A 4 6.16 -0.28 -0.86
C TYR A 4 5.80 -1.58 -1.59
N THR A 5 4.91 -2.41 -1.02
CA THR A 5 4.42 -3.66 -1.63
C THR A 5 2.89 -3.64 -1.67
N VAL A 6 2.22 -4.59 -1.01
CA VAL A 6 0.76 -4.59 -0.84
C VAL A 6 0.40 -3.56 0.22
N ARG A 7 -0.15 -2.41 -0.19
CA ARG A 7 -0.66 -1.37 0.74
C ARG A 7 -1.86 -1.87 1.54
N GLY A 8 -2.15 -1.20 2.65
CA GLY A 8 -3.17 -1.62 3.62
C GLY A 8 -2.63 -2.45 4.78
N PHE A 9 -1.35 -2.82 4.76
CA PHE A 9 -0.65 -3.55 5.81
C PHE A 9 0.39 -2.64 6.50
N ASP A 10 0.59 -2.84 7.80
CA ASP A 10 1.44 -1.99 8.67
C ASP A 10 2.95 -2.14 8.41
N GLY A 11 3.36 -3.24 7.76
CA GLY A 11 4.76 -3.55 7.50
C GLY A 11 5.51 -4.22 8.65
N VAL A 12 4.84 -4.50 9.77
CA VAL A 12 5.43 -5.23 10.91
C VAL A 12 5.63 -6.70 10.55
N ASN A 13 4.64 -7.31 9.92
CA ASN A 13 4.74 -8.66 9.37
C ASN A 13 4.79 -8.63 7.83
N VAL A 14 5.62 -9.49 7.25
CA VAL A 14 5.78 -9.60 5.79
C VAL A 14 5.75 -11.05 5.35
N LEU A 15 5.21 -11.31 4.15
CA LEU A 15 5.41 -12.58 3.45
C LEU A 15 6.67 -12.45 2.60
N SER A 16 7.58 -13.41 2.74
CA SER A 16 8.84 -13.44 2.01
C SER A 16 9.17 -14.87 1.65
N ALA A 17 9.55 -15.08 0.39
CA ALA A 17 10.07 -16.34 -0.15
C ALA A 17 10.98 -16.03 -1.34
N GLU A 18 11.51 -17.07 -1.98
CA GLU A 18 12.48 -16.97 -3.08
C GLU A 18 11.92 -16.28 -4.33
N ARG A 19 10.60 -16.41 -4.56
CA ARG A 19 9.88 -15.81 -5.69
C ARG A 19 8.70 -15.02 -5.19
N GLY A 20 8.29 -14.03 -5.96
CA GLY A 20 7.06 -13.30 -5.69
C GLY A 20 6.53 -12.56 -6.90
N VAL A 21 5.22 -12.28 -6.84
CA VAL A 21 4.51 -11.42 -7.79
C VAL A 21 3.89 -10.28 -7.00
N LEU A 22 3.95 -9.08 -7.55
CA LEU A 22 3.33 -7.89 -6.99
C LEU A 22 2.55 -7.18 -8.09
N LEU A 23 1.26 -6.98 -7.85
CA LEU A 23 0.38 -6.17 -8.68
C LEU A 23 -0.15 -5.01 -7.85
N ARG A 24 0.08 -3.77 -8.30
CA ARG A 24 -0.41 -2.56 -7.63
C ARG A 24 -1.21 -1.74 -8.63
N ASN A 25 -2.50 -1.59 -8.36
CA ASN A 25 -3.41 -0.81 -9.21
C ASN A 25 -3.82 0.44 -8.45
N GLU A 26 -3.83 1.57 -9.15
CA GLU A 26 -4.27 2.84 -8.60
C GLU A 26 -5.04 3.62 -9.67
N ILE A 27 -6.17 4.18 -9.27
CA ILE A 27 -6.92 5.16 -10.06
C ILE A 27 -6.83 6.48 -9.30
N SER A 28 -6.48 7.55 -10.01
CA SER A 28 -6.41 8.89 -9.44
C SER A 28 -7.24 9.88 -10.26
N ALA A 29 -7.79 10.87 -9.57
CA ALA A 29 -8.58 11.94 -10.15
C ALA A 29 -8.19 13.28 -9.53
N SER A 30 -7.94 14.28 -10.37
CA SER A 30 -7.73 15.65 -9.93
C SER A 30 -9.00 16.21 -9.29
N ILE A 31 -8.85 16.91 -8.17
CA ILE A 31 -9.94 17.62 -7.51
C ILE A 31 -10.05 19.03 -8.12
N PRO A 32 -11.20 19.41 -8.69
CA PRO A 32 -11.40 20.75 -9.24
C PRO A 32 -11.16 21.85 -8.18
N GLY A 33 -10.62 22.99 -8.59
CA GLY A 33 -10.36 24.11 -7.67
C GLY A 33 -9.04 24.86 -7.92
N GLY A 34 -8.38 24.65 -9.06
CA GLY A 34 -7.16 25.38 -9.43
C GLY A 34 -5.92 25.02 -8.61
N THR A 35 -5.97 23.93 -7.84
CA THR A 35 -4.82 23.40 -7.08
C THR A 35 -4.34 22.08 -7.67
N PRO A 36 -3.06 21.70 -7.49
CA PRO A 36 -2.54 20.41 -7.94
C PRO A 36 -2.95 19.25 -7.00
N LEU A 37 -4.17 19.28 -6.45
CA LEU A 37 -4.70 18.27 -5.53
C LEU A 37 -5.37 17.14 -6.32
N ALA A 38 -5.07 15.89 -5.97
CA ALA A 38 -5.70 14.70 -6.51
C ALA A 38 -6.05 13.70 -5.41
N ALA A 39 -7.20 13.04 -5.55
CA ALA A 39 -7.54 11.86 -4.78
C ALA A 39 -7.14 10.60 -5.54
N PHE A 40 -6.78 9.54 -4.81
CA PHE A 40 -6.50 8.24 -5.41
C PHE A 40 -7.05 7.11 -4.55
N VAL A 41 -7.46 6.03 -5.22
CA VAL A 41 -7.85 4.76 -4.61
C VAL A 41 -7.07 3.65 -5.30
N GLY A 42 -6.67 2.64 -4.55
CA GLY A 42 -5.89 1.53 -5.09
C GLY A 42 -6.22 0.20 -4.45
N VAL A 43 -5.98 -0.86 -5.22
CA VAL A 43 -6.03 -2.24 -4.78
C VAL A 43 -4.72 -2.91 -5.20
N ASP A 44 -4.04 -3.48 -4.21
CA ASP A 44 -2.78 -4.16 -4.38
C ASP A 44 -2.96 -5.65 -4.04
N TYR A 45 -2.28 -6.50 -4.78
CA TYR A 45 -2.19 -7.93 -4.55
C TYR A 45 -0.73 -8.36 -4.62
N GLY A 46 -0.32 -9.26 -3.73
CA GLY A 46 1.01 -9.84 -3.78
C GLY A 46 0.99 -11.28 -3.33
N CYS A 47 1.81 -12.11 -3.97
CA CYS A 47 2.04 -13.47 -3.54
C CYS A 47 3.51 -13.83 -3.57
N VAL A 48 3.88 -14.82 -2.77
CA VAL A 48 5.23 -15.37 -2.70
C VAL A 48 5.20 -16.88 -2.94
N ASP A 49 6.28 -17.43 -3.48
CA ASP A 49 6.41 -18.86 -3.73
C ASP A 49 7.88 -19.30 -3.67
N GLY A 50 8.12 -20.60 -3.57
CA GLY A 50 9.45 -21.19 -3.43
C GLY A 50 9.53 -22.15 -2.25
N PRO A 51 10.66 -22.86 -2.07
CA PRO A 51 10.84 -23.83 -1.00
C PRO A 51 10.47 -23.29 0.39
N SER A 52 10.95 -22.09 0.75
CA SER A 52 10.67 -21.47 2.05
C SER A 52 9.20 -21.10 2.27
N SER A 53 8.41 -20.99 1.19
CA SER A 53 6.98 -20.66 1.30
C SER A 53 6.14 -21.81 1.86
N ALA A 54 6.67 -23.03 1.95
CA ALA A 54 5.99 -24.19 2.53
C ALA A 54 5.69 -24.02 4.03
N ASP A 55 6.52 -23.26 4.74
CA ASP A 55 6.39 -23.01 6.18
C ASP A 55 5.54 -21.76 6.48
N LEU A 56 5.11 -21.01 5.45
CA LEU A 56 4.27 -19.84 5.62
C LEU A 56 2.81 -20.25 5.84
N ALA A 57 2.15 -19.60 6.80
CA ALA A 57 0.73 -19.83 7.06
C ALA A 57 -0.21 -19.40 5.92
N GLY A 58 0.33 -18.70 4.92
CA GLY A 58 -0.28 -18.45 3.64
C GLY A 58 0.66 -17.65 2.75
N LYS A 59 0.36 -17.60 1.46
CA LYS A 59 1.31 -17.14 0.43
C LYS A 59 0.88 -15.87 -0.30
N GLN A 60 -0.23 -15.26 0.10
CA GLN A 60 -0.80 -14.11 -0.60
C GLN A 60 -1.30 -13.05 0.38
N LEU A 61 -1.35 -11.81 -0.10
CA LEU A 61 -1.94 -10.67 0.57
C LEU A 61 -2.69 -9.83 -0.47
N ALA A 62 -3.85 -9.29 -0.10
CA ALA A 62 -4.52 -8.23 -0.84
C ALA A 62 -4.86 -7.07 0.09
N GLY A 63 -4.78 -5.85 -0.40
CA GLY A 63 -5.09 -4.67 0.40
C GLY A 63 -5.58 -3.50 -0.44
N ALA A 64 -6.31 -2.60 0.23
CA ALA A 64 -6.85 -1.38 -0.35
C ALA A 64 -6.16 -0.16 0.24
N VAL A 65 -6.12 0.91 -0.54
CA VAL A 65 -5.65 2.23 -0.11
C VAL A 65 -6.55 3.33 -0.67
N LEU A 66 -6.76 4.37 0.11
CA LEU A 66 -7.37 5.63 -0.29
C LEU A 66 -6.44 6.76 0.17
N GLY A 67 -6.21 7.75 -0.67
CA GLY A 67 -5.37 8.88 -0.28
C GLY A 67 -5.59 10.14 -1.09
N LEU A 68 -4.90 11.18 -0.64
CA LEU A 68 -4.81 12.48 -1.28
C LEU A 68 -3.35 12.79 -1.54
N ARG A 69 -3.04 13.37 -2.70
CA ARG A 69 -1.72 13.91 -3.00
C ARG A 69 -1.81 15.28 -3.64
N GLY A 70 -0.82 16.11 -3.41
CA GLY A 70 -0.73 17.40 -4.04
C GLY A 70 0.59 18.10 -3.78
N ALA A 71 0.64 19.36 -4.18
CA ALA A 71 1.80 20.21 -3.99
C ALA A 71 1.39 21.64 -3.60
N TRP A 72 2.25 22.28 -2.81
CA TRP A 72 2.17 23.69 -2.47
C TRP A 72 3.57 24.29 -2.46
N ARG A 73 3.84 25.21 -3.39
CA ARG A 73 5.17 25.78 -3.63
C ARG A 73 6.21 24.66 -3.83
N GLN A 74 7.24 24.60 -2.99
CA GLN A 74 8.29 23.57 -3.02
C GLN A 74 7.92 22.26 -2.33
N LEU A 75 6.79 22.21 -1.61
CA LEU A 75 6.36 21.05 -0.82
C LEU A 75 5.39 20.19 -1.63
N SER A 76 5.76 18.94 -1.88
CA SER A 76 4.83 17.89 -2.31
C SER A 76 4.43 17.03 -1.12
N TYR A 77 3.17 16.63 -1.05
CA TYR A 77 2.64 15.81 0.02
C TYR A 77 1.75 14.69 -0.52
N GLU A 78 1.72 13.60 0.23
CA GLU A 78 0.75 12.52 0.09
C GLU A 78 0.31 12.08 1.48
N VAL A 79 -0.99 11.87 1.67
CA VAL A 79 -1.58 11.27 2.88
C VAL A 79 -2.49 10.14 2.45
N PHE A 80 -2.48 9.03 3.18
CA PHE A 80 -3.32 7.88 2.85
C PHE A 80 -3.77 7.11 4.09
N VAL A 81 -4.86 6.37 3.89
CA VAL A 81 -5.33 5.29 4.76
C VAL A 81 -5.47 4.01 3.94
N GLY A 82 -5.26 2.86 4.56
CA GLY A 82 -5.39 1.57 3.91
C GLY A 82 -5.88 0.49 4.85
N THR A 83 -6.36 -0.61 4.28
CA THR A 83 -6.88 -1.76 5.04
C THR A 83 -6.52 -3.07 4.34
N PRO A 84 -6.22 -4.15 5.07
CA PRO A 84 -6.10 -5.48 4.48
C PRO A 84 -7.45 -5.94 3.91
N LEU A 85 -7.46 -6.44 2.67
CA LEU A 85 -8.63 -7.06 2.05
C LEU A 85 -8.60 -8.59 2.14
N ASP A 86 -7.41 -9.19 1.97
CA ASP A 86 -7.19 -10.62 2.10
C ASP A 86 -5.84 -10.87 2.79
N LYS A 87 -5.84 -11.76 3.79
CA LYS A 87 -4.64 -12.16 4.52
C LYS A 87 -4.81 -13.55 5.14
N PRO A 88 -3.73 -14.33 5.28
CA PRO A 88 -3.79 -15.62 5.97
C PRO A 88 -4.30 -15.45 7.42
N GLN A 89 -5.02 -16.44 7.94
CA GLN A 89 -5.70 -16.34 9.23
C GLN A 89 -4.76 -15.98 10.39
N SER A 90 -3.54 -16.53 10.40
CA SER A 90 -2.52 -16.23 11.42
C SER A 90 -1.63 -15.02 11.08
N PHE A 91 -1.84 -14.37 9.92
CA PHE A 91 -1.13 -13.15 9.56
C PHE A 91 -1.68 -11.98 10.38
N ARG A 92 -0.89 -11.54 11.36
CA ARG A 92 -1.23 -10.42 12.25
C ARG A 92 -0.84 -9.10 11.61
N THR A 93 -1.81 -8.20 11.53
CA THR A 93 -1.62 -6.82 11.08
C THR A 93 -2.81 -6.00 11.57
N ASP A 94 -2.65 -4.69 11.66
CA ASP A 94 -3.73 -3.79 12.00
C ASP A 94 -4.82 -3.78 10.93
N ASN A 95 -6.09 -3.60 11.35
CA ASN A 95 -7.23 -3.53 10.42
C ASN A 95 -7.22 -2.25 9.58
N THR A 96 -6.52 -1.21 10.04
CA THR A 96 -6.39 0.06 9.35
C THR A 96 -4.98 0.58 9.53
N THR A 97 -4.39 1.08 8.45
CA THR A 97 -3.08 1.73 8.43
C THR A 97 -3.22 3.13 7.87
N ALA A 98 -2.40 4.07 8.34
CA ALA A 98 -2.35 5.42 7.81
C ALA A 98 -0.90 5.85 7.63
N GLY A 99 -0.64 6.73 6.67
CA GLY A 99 0.70 7.21 6.42
C GLY A 99 0.72 8.51 5.62
N PHE A 100 1.89 9.15 5.63
CA PHE A 100 2.13 10.37 4.86
C PHE A 100 3.53 10.39 4.26
N ASN A 101 3.71 11.10 3.15
CA ASN A 101 5.00 11.45 2.55
C ASN A 101 5.05 12.95 2.40
N LEU A 102 6.21 13.53 2.69
CA LEU A 102 6.51 14.93 2.44
C LEU A 102 7.82 14.99 1.66
N PHE A 103 7.84 15.78 0.60
CA PHE A 103 9.04 16.02 -0.21
C PHE A 103 9.20 17.51 -0.44
N LEU A 104 10.37 18.06 -0.08
CA LEU A 104 10.71 19.46 -0.26
C LEU A 104 11.77 19.59 -1.35
N SER A 105 11.46 20.31 -2.43
CA SER A 105 12.45 20.65 -3.47
C SER A 105 13.15 21.95 -3.11
N LEU A 106 14.46 21.89 -2.87
CA LEU A 106 15.31 23.06 -2.57
C LEU A 106 15.82 23.73 -3.84
#